data_AF-A0A2A9P2M4-F1
#
_entry.id   AF-A0A2A9P2M4-F1
#
_cell.length_a   1.000
_cell.length_b   1.000
_cell.length_c   1.000
_cell.angle_alpha   90.00
_cell.angle_beta   90.00
_cell.angle_gamma   90.00
#
_symmetry.space_group_name_H-M   'P 1'
#
loop_
_entity.id
_entity.type
_entity.pdbx_description
1 polymer ?
#
loop_
_entity_poly.entity_id
_entity_poly.type
_entity_poly.pdbx_seq_one_letter_code
_entity_poly.pdbx_strand_id
1 'polypeptide(L)'
;MATPYRFDISAGETGLLKVKQDDAAASRVTELLQKDLENHHVFFNNEGFHNHMAHQLLTLYGTGSTAEGLSQAYEQNQSYQRPAQQADVSIVDKLATNWKVHAAAYLGKEDHYADFLLYFQRQMERSGWQAVVADHVLAESPDCLDMLGRLCAGFYHPLIQLMYGIEWEQPALVAEALAQTAVHDARITELMRDVDAFASATTTDDDDDDDDDDDDDGGNLVTSLPALIEGLTREQPKLASSARWEDPNRIFDGVLARARPDAVALLARIRVKPEELEENGMESALYAQV
;
A
#
# COMPACT_ATOMS: atom_id res chain seq x y z
N MET A 1 2.13 26.11 4.25
CA MET A 1 2.54 24.83 4.84
C MET A 1 1.49 23.80 4.50
N ALA A 2 1.93 22.58 4.21
CA ALA A 2 1.03 21.46 3.92
C ALA A 2 0.18 21.15 5.15
N THR A 3 -1.07 20.74 4.92
CA THR A 3 -2.01 20.31 5.95
C THR A 3 -2.71 19.04 5.48
N PRO A 4 -3.52 18.38 6.32
CA PRO A 4 -4.32 17.24 5.86
C PRO A 4 -5.34 17.59 4.76
N TYR A 5 -5.62 18.87 4.53
CA TYR A 5 -6.59 19.35 3.56
C TYR A 5 -5.94 20.06 2.35
N ARG A 6 -4.63 20.31 2.42
CA ARG A 6 -3.96 21.19 1.47
C ARG A 6 -2.54 20.74 1.17
N PHE A 7 -2.24 20.62 -0.11
CA PHE A 7 -0.88 20.43 -0.61
C PHE A 7 -0.06 21.72 -0.55
N ASP A 8 1.23 21.58 -0.31
CA ASP A 8 2.21 22.67 -0.39
C ASP A 8 3.58 22.07 -0.70
N ILE A 9 3.99 22.14 -1.97
CA ILE A 9 5.27 21.62 -2.45
C ILE A 9 6.10 22.80 -2.95
N SER A 10 7.31 22.91 -2.41
CA SER A 10 8.33 23.89 -2.79
C SER A 10 9.33 23.31 -3.79
N ALA A 11 10.05 24.19 -4.49
CA ALA A 11 11.10 23.82 -5.45
C ALA A 11 12.23 22.98 -4.85
N GLY A 12 12.40 23.00 -3.52
CA GLY A 12 13.40 22.19 -2.82
C GLY A 12 12.95 20.75 -2.53
N GLU A 13 11.64 20.48 -2.51
CA GLU A 13 11.05 19.19 -2.11
C GLU A 13 10.94 18.25 -3.31
N THR A 14 12.07 17.72 -3.76
CA THR A 14 12.20 17.00 -5.04
C THR A 14 12.29 15.47 -4.88
N GLY A 15 11.74 14.94 -3.80
CA GLY A 15 11.77 13.52 -3.48
C GLY A 15 13.18 12.97 -3.25
N LEU A 16 13.36 11.68 -3.45
CA LEU A 16 14.61 10.93 -3.24
C LEU A 16 15.65 11.20 -4.33
N LEU A 17 15.22 11.52 -5.56
CA LEU A 17 16.13 11.74 -6.69
C LEU A 17 16.88 13.08 -6.62
N LYS A 18 16.37 14.05 -5.84
CA LYS A 18 16.98 15.38 -5.64
C LYS A 18 17.25 16.13 -6.95
N VAL A 19 16.45 15.89 -7.99
CA VAL A 19 16.54 16.62 -9.26
C VAL A 19 16.03 18.03 -9.05
N LYS A 20 16.83 19.04 -9.43
CA LYS A 20 16.47 20.45 -9.24
C LYS A 20 15.17 20.81 -9.97
N GLN A 21 14.31 21.54 -9.28
CA GLN A 21 13.07 22.09 -9.80
C GLN A 21 12.99 23.60 -9.60
N ASP A 22 12.02 24.23 -10.26
CA ASP A 22 11.74 25.66 -10.13
C ASP A 22 10.39 25.93 -9.45
N ASP A 23 10.18 27.18 -9.03
CA ASP A 23 8.96 27.60 -8.33
C ASP A 23 7.70 27.44 -9.19
N ALA A 24 7.83 27.49 -10.53
CA ALA A 24 6.70 27.36 -11.45
C ALA A 24 6.20 25.91 -11.49
N ALA A 25 7.12 24.94 -11.60
CA ALA A 25 6.79 23.52 -11.52
C ALA A 25 6.25 23.14 -10.14
N ALA A 26 6.87 23.64 -9.05
CA ALA A 26 6.44 23.40 -7.67
C ALA A 26 5.03 23.93 -7.39
N SER A 27 4.76 25.18 -7.79
CA SER A 27 3.41 25.76 -7.69
C SER A 27 2.41 24.95 -8.50
N ARG A 28 2.81 24.50 -9.70
CA ARG A 28 1.90 23.78 -10.59
C ARG A 28 1.56 22.39 -10.10
N VAL A 29 2.53 21.61 -9.61
CA VAL A 29 2.27 20.29 -9.03
C VAL A 29 1.37 20.42 -7.80
N THR A 30 1.61 21.43 -6.95
CA THR A 30 0.76 21.73 -5.78
C THR A 30 -0.70 21.97 -6.19
N GLU A 31 -0.93 22.84 -7.19
CA GLU A 31 -2.29 23.09 -7.69
C GLU A 31 -2.98 21.86 -8.26
N LEU A 32 -2.23 21.01 -8.99
CA LEU A 32 -2.79 19.84 -9.66
C LEU A 32 -3.13 18.74 -8.66
N LEU A 33 -2.28 18.50 -7.66
CA LEU A 33 -2.59 17.59 -6.55
C LEU A 33 -3.81 18.07 -5.76
N GLN A 34 -3.91 19.38 -5.48
CA GLN A 34 -5.08 19.94 -4.83
C GLN A 34 -6.36 19.70 -5.63
N LYS A 35 -6.30 19.90 -6.96
CA LYS A 35 -7.44 19.62 -7.84
C LYS A 35 -7.82 18.15 -7.87
N ASP A 36 -6.85 17.25 -7.82
CA ASP A 36 -7.10 15.81 -7.77
C ASP A 36 -7.87 15.43 -6.50
N LEU A 37 -7.35 15.84 -5.34
CA LEU A 37 -7.99 15.64 -4.03
C LEU A 37 -9.44 16.17 -3.98
N GLU A 38 -9.67 17.35 -4.56
CA GLU A 38 -10.98 18.02 -4.49
C GLU A 38 -12.01 17.44 -5.47
N ASN A 39 -11.57 16.93 -6.62
CA ASN A 39 -12.47 16.61 -7.73
C ASN A 39 -12.56 15.13 -8.04
N HIS A 40 -11.60 14.30 -7.60
CA HIS A 40 -11.54 12.90 -7.97
C HIS A 40 -11.61 11.95 -6.78
N HIS A 41 -12.20 10.79 -7.02
CA HIS A 41 -12.12 9.65 -6.13
C HIS A 41 -10.74 8.99 -6.27
N VAL A 42 -10.36 8.18 -5.28
CA VAL A 42 -9.13 7.38 -5.33
C VAL A 42 -9.18 6.21 -6.34
N PHE A 43 -10.34 6.01 -6.97
CA PHE A 43 -10.56 5.03 -8.03
C PHE A 43 -11.06 5.75 -9.27
N PHE A 44 -10.64 5.34 -10.46
CA PHE A 44 -11.13 5.94 -11.71
C PHE A 44 -12.33 5.19 -12.31
N ASN A 45 -12.65 3.98 -11.84
CA ASN A 45 -13.82 3.23 -12.28
C ASN A 45 -14.47 2.45 -11.13
N ASN A 46 -15.62 1.82 -11.41
CA ASN A 46 -16.36 1.01 -10.44
C ASN A 46 -15.85 -0.44 -10.36
N GLU A 47 -14.76 -0.76 -11.06
CA GLU A 47 -14.06 -2.05 -10.96
C GLU A 47 -12.93 -2.01 -9.92
N GLY A 48 -12.74 -0.85 -9.26
CA GLY A 48 -11.73 -0.64 -8.23
C GLY A 48 -10.34 -0.31 -8.78
N PHE A 49 -10.23 0.17 -10.03
CA PHE A 49 -8.96 0.61 -10.57
C PHE A 49 -8.59 2.00 -10.04
N HIS A 50 -7.32 2.16 -9.67
CA HIS A 50 -6.83 3.27 -8.85
C HIS A 50 -6.52 4.52 -9.65
N ASN A 51 -6.87 5.68 -9.12
CA ASN A 51 -6.42 6.96 -9.64
C ASN A 51 -4.89 7.06 -9.50
N HIS A 52 -4.20 7.28 -10.63
CA HIS A 52 -2.74 7.32 -10.69
C HIS A 52 -2.15 8.74 -10.64
N MET A 53 -2.99 9.76 -10.62
CA MET A 53 -2.57 11.13 -10.87
C MET A 53 -1.59 11.65 -9.81
N ALA A 54 -1.83 11.39 -8.53
CA ALA A 54 -0.95 11.88 -7.46
C ALA A 54 0.50 11.38 -7.61
N HIS A 55 0.71 10.06 -7.72
CA HIS A 55 2.06 9.52 -7.86
C HIS A 55 2.67 9.78 -9.24
N GLN A 56 1.87 9.85 -10.30
CA GLN A 56 2.36 10.27 -11.62
C GLN A 56 2.92 11.70 -11.58
N LEU A 57 2.16 12.65 -11.00
CA LEU A 57 2.55 14.05 -10.89
C LEU A 57 3.82 14.22 -10.05
N LEU A 58 3.90 13.55 -8.89
CA LEU A 58 5.08 13.58 -8.03
C LEU A 58 6.29 12.92 -8.69
N THR A 59 6.10 11.82 -9.42
CA THR A 59 7.19 11.20 -10.22
C THR A 59 7.73 12.17 -11.26
N LEU A 60 6.83 12.78 -12.05
CA LEU A 60 7.22 13.73 -13.11
C LEU A 60 7.91 14.94 -12.50
N TYR A 61 7.40 15.48 -11.41
CA TYR A 61 8.04 16.59 -10.69
C TYR A 61 9.42 16.18 -10.14
N GLY A 62 9.52 15.06 -9.43
CA GLY A 62 10.79 14.55 -8.88
C GLY A 62 11.85 14.18 -9.94
N THR A 63 11.43 14.01 -11.21
CA THR A 63 12.32 13.71 -12.35
C THR A 63 12.61 14.92 -13.25
N GLY A 64 12.18 16.12 -12.87
CA GLY A 64 12.53 17.37 -13.57
C GLY A 64 11.53 17.84 -14.63
N SER A 65 10.27 17.38 -14.60
CA SER A 65 9.22 17.85 -15.51
C SER A 65 8.90 19.33 -15.29
N THR A 66 8.53 20.03 -16.36
CA THR A 66 8.12 21.45 -16.33
C THR A 66 6.66 21.59 -15.89
N ALA A 67 6.25 22.81 -15.51
CA ALA A 67 4.84 23.13 -15.24
C ALA A 67 3.90 22.77 -16.41
N GLU A 68 4.36 22.92 -17.65
CA GLU A 68 3.61 22.54 -18.86
C GLU A 68 3.47 21.01 -18.95
N GLY A 69 4.57 20.26 -18.74
CA GLY A 69 4.54 18.81 -18.74
C GLY A 69 3.62 18.22 -17.66
N LEU A 70 3.64 18.81 -16.45
CA LEU A 70 2.74 18.44 -15.37
C LEU A 70 1.26 18.69 -15.73
N SER A 71 0.96 19.84 -16.36
CA SER A 71 -0.38 20.17 -16.81
C SER A 71 -0.89 19.19 -17.87
N GLN A 72 -0.04 18.87 -18.84
CA GLN A 72 -0.36 17.92 -19.90
C GLN A 72 -0.64 16.52 -19.33
N ALA A 73 0.16 16.06 -18.37
CA ALA A 73 -0.04 14.77 -17.70
C ALA A 73 -1.39 14.74 -16.97
N TYR A 74 -1.75 15.80 -16.24
CA TYR A 74 -3.05 15.90 -15.58
C TYR A 74 -4.21 15.88 -16.58
N GLU A 75 -4.11 16.67 -17.66
CA GLU A 75 -5.17 16.78 -18.67
C GLU A 75 -5.47 15.45 -19.39
N GLN A 76 -4.45 14.63 -19.60
CA GLN A 76 -4.60 13.30 -20.22
C GLN A 76 -5.35 12.32 -19.31
N ASN A 77 -5.29 12.50 -17.99
CA ASN A 77 -5.78 11.52 -17.03
C ASN A 77 -7.07 11.93 -16.30
N GLN A 78 -7.40 13.22 -16.23
CA GLN A 78 -8.55 13.72 -15.46
C GLN A 78 -9.92 13.26 -15.96
N SER A 79 -10.08 13.03 -17.28
CA SER A 79 -11.41 12.96 -17.91
C SER A 79 -12.19 11.69 -17.61
N TYR A 80 -11.49 10.63 -17.19
CA TYR A 80 -12.07 9.33 -16.89
C TYR A 80 -12.10 9.02 -15.39
N GLN A 81 -11.60 9.92 -14.53
CA GLN A 81 -11.63 9.73 -13.08
C GLN A 81 -13.07 9.72 -12.58
N ARG A 82 -13.33 8.93 -11.52
CA ARG A 82 -14.60 9.08 -10.80
C ARG A 82 -14.59 10.41 -10.05
N PRO A 83 -15.74 11.08 -9.93
CA PRO A 83 -15.82 12.31 -9.16
C PRO A 83 -15.61 12.05 -7.66
N ALA A 84 -15.03 13.01 -6.96
CA ALA A 84 -14.97 13.03 -5.51
C ALA A 84 -16.38 12.95 -4.90
N GLN A 85 -16.47 12.33 -3.74
CA GLN A 85 -17.71 12.14 -3.00
C GLN A 85 -17.75 13.02 -1.75
N GLN A 86 -18.95 13.28 -1.25
CA GLN A 86 -19.13 13.97 0.03
C GLN A 86 -19.16 12.96 1.17
N ALA A 87 -18.43 13.25 2.24
CA ALA A 87 -18.44 12.47 3.45
C ALA A 87 -19.75 12.62 4.23
N ASP A 88 -20.25 11.54 4.82
CA ASP A 88 -21.24 11.54 5.87
C ASP A 88 -20.57 11.84 7.23
N VAL A 89 -20.74 13.08 7.69
CA VAL A 89 -20.17 13.57 8.95
C VAL A 89 -20.61 12.71 10.14
N SER A 90 -21.79 12.08 10.11
CA SER A 90 -22.25 11.21 11.20
C SER A 90 -21.46 9.91 11.29
N ILE A 91 -20.97 9.37 10.17
CA ILE A 91 -20.09 8.21 10.14
C ILE A 91 -18.72 8.62 10.67
N VAL A 92 -18.18 9.74 10.18
CA VAL A 92 -16.90 10.30 10.61
C VAL A 92 -16.86 10.53 12.12
N ASP A 93 -17.91 11.10 12.68
CA ASP A 93 -18.02 11.36 14.12
C ASP A 93 -18.09 10.05 14.92
N LYS A 94 -18.77 9.01 14.42
CA LYS A 94 -18.77 7.67 15.04
C LYS A 94 -17.37 7.02 14.99
N LEU A 95 -16.67 7.11 13.87
CA LEU A 95 -15.30 6.60 13.78
C LEU A 95 -14.39 7.31 14.80
N ALA A 96 -14.59 8.61 15.01
CA ALA A 96 -13.82 9.40 15.97
C ALA A 96 -14.14 9.11 17.44
N THR A 97 -15.34 8.62 17.77
CA THR A 97 -15.65 8.25 19.16
C THR A 97 -14.99 6.93 19.56
N ASN A 98 -15.00 5.94 18.67
CA ASN A 98 -14.36 4.65 18.91
C ASN A 98 -14.10 3.89 17.59
N TRP A 99 -12.91 4.06 17.02
CA TRP A 99 -12.48 3.37 15.81
C TRP A 99 -12.69 1.85 15.88
N LYS A 100 -12.22 1.22 16.97
CA LYS A 100 -12.23 -0.25 17.14
C LYS A 100 -13.63 -0.85 17.10
N VAL A 101 -14.63 -0.11 17.55
CA VAL A 101 -16.03 -0.57 17.56
C VAL A 101 -16.74 -0.28 16.24
N HIS A 102 -16.43 0.84 15.59
CA HIS A 102 -17.23 1.36 14.50
C HIS A 102 -16.64 1.09 13.11
N ALA A 103 -15.32 1.00 12.97
CA ALA A 103 -14.64 0.90 11.67
C ALA A 103 -15.06 -0.36 10.89
N ALA A 104 -15.18 -1.51 11.56
CA ALA A 104 -15.51 -2.79 10.91
C ALA A 104 -16.80 -2.76 10.07
N ALA A 105 -17.76 -1.88 10.39
CA ALA A 105 -18.98 -1.72 9.61
C ALA A 105 -18.76 -1.04 8.24
N TYR A 106 -17.63 -0.36 8.05
CA TYR A 106 -17.34 0.50 6.90
C TYR A 106 -16.09 0.04 6.13
N LEU A 107 -15.16 -0.67 6.78
CA LEU A 107 -13.95 -1.17 6.13
C LEU A 107 -14.25 -2.07 4.92
N GLY A 108 -13.45 -1.96 3.87
CA GLY A 108 -13.57 -2.74 2.64
C GLY A 108 -14.71 -2.31 1.71
N LYS A 109 -15.25 -1.11 1.89
CA LYS A 109 -16.37 -0.58 1.12
C LYS A 109 -16.00 0.76 0.51
N GLU A 110 -15.84 0.78 -0.81
CA GLU A 110 -15.39 1.98 -1.54
C GLU A 110 -16.29 3.20 -1.36
N ASP A 111 -17.61 3.01 -1.17
CA ASP A 111 -18.56 4.11 -0.94
C ASP A 111 -18.25 4.93 0.33
N HIS A 112 -17.43 4.40 1.23
CA HIS A 112 -17.01 5.09 2.47
C HIS A 112 -15.64 5.76 2.35
N TYR A 113 -15.05 5.85 1.15
CA TYR A 113 -13.75 6.51 0.95
C TYR A 113 -13.74 7.95 1.47
N ALA A 114 -14.75 8.75 1.10
CA ALA A 114 -14.86 10.14 1.56
C ALA A 114 -15.00 10.25 3.09
N ASP A 115 -15.70 9.29 3.71
CA ASP A 115 -15.86 9.22 5.17
C ASP A 115 -14.51 8.97 5.85
N PHE A 116 -13.76 7.99 5.36
CA PHE A 116 -12.43 7.69 5.89
C PHE A 116 -11.44 8.81 5.63
N LEU A 117 -11.47 9.45 4.45
CA LEU A 117 -10.63 10.60 4.13
C LEU A 117 -10.86 11.72 5.15
N LEU A 118 -12.12 12.13 5.34
CA LEU A 118 -12.43 13.18 6.31
C LEU A 118 -12.08 12.78 7.76
N TYR A 119 -12.27 11.51 8.11
CA TYR A 119 -11.84 10.97 9.40
C TYR A 119 -10.34 11.14 9.61
N PHE A 120 -9.51 10.63 8.70
CA PHE A 120 -8.05 10.70 8.83
C PHE A 120 -7.57 12.15 8.80
N GLN A 121 -8.14 13.00 7.95
CA GLN A 121 -7.80 14.43 7.94
C GLN A 121 -8.04 15.08 9.31
N ARG A 122 -9.17 14.80 9.96
CA ARG A 122 -9.49 15.30 11.31
C ARG A 122 -8.58 14.71 12.40
N GLN A 123 -8.16 13.46 12.28
CA GLN A 123 -7.20 12.86 13.22
C GLN A 123 -5.82 13.53 13.09
N MET A 124 -5.36 13.73 11.84
CA MET A 124 -4.06 14.33 11.57
C MET A 124 -4.00 15.80 11.96
N GLU A 125 -5.11 16.55 11.85
CA GLU A 125 -5.19 17.92 12.35
C GLU A 125 -4.94 18.01 13.87
N ARG A 126 -5.32 16.97 14.63
CA ARG A 126 -5.18 16.92 16.09
C ARG A 126 -3.82 16.40 16.54
N SER A 127 -3.31 15.36 15.87
CA SER A 127 -2.19 14.55 16.37
C SER A 127 -0.97 14.54 15.44
N GLY A 128 -1.07 15.12 14.24
CA GLY A 128 -0.06 14.99 13.19
C GLY A 128 -0.16 13.66 12.44
N TRP A 129 0.35 13.61 11.21
CA TRP A 129 0.20 12.45 10.33
C TRP A 129 1.02 11.24 10.80
N GLN A 130 2.20 11.47 11.40
CA GLN A 130 3.06 10.40 11.91
C GLN A 130 2.37 9.59 13.00
N ALA A 131 1.72 10.28 13.95
CA ALA A 131 0.97 9.62 15.02
C ALA A 131 -0.21 8.83 14.47
N VAL A 132 -0.94 9.39 13.50
CA VAL A 132 -2.07 8.70 12.87
C VAL A 132 -1.63 7.44 12.12
N VAL A 133 -0.53 7.48 11.37
CA VAL A 133 0.04 6.29 10.72
C VAL A 133 0.45 5.25 11.76
N ALA A 134 1.13 5.66 12.82
CA ALA A 134 1.54 4.76 13.90
C ALA A 134 0.32 4.07 14.55
N ASP A 135 -0.70 4.84 14.89
CA ASP A 135 -1.89 4.38 15.63
C ASP A 135 -2.82 3.48 14.80
N HIS A 136 -2.79 3.58 13.46
CA HIS A 136 -3.72 2.85 12.60
C HIS A 136 -3.07 1.72 11.79
N VAL A 137 -1.74 1.74 11.61
CA VAL A 137 -1.05 0.77 10.75
C VAL A 137 0.09 0.07 11.48
N LEU A 138 0.85 0.77 12.32
CA LEU A 138 2.13 0.25 12.86
C LEU A 138 2.05 -0.30 14.28
N ALA A 139 0.96 -0.05 15.01
CA ALA A 139 0.83 -0.56 16.37
C ALA A 139 0.55 -2.06 16.41
N GLU A 140 1.00 -2.73 17.47
CA GLU A 140 0.75 -4.15 17.72
C GLU A 140 -0.71 -4.37 18.18
N SER A 141 -1.65 -4.34 17.25
CA SER A 141 -3.05 -4.64 17.53
C SER A 141 -3.75 -5.32 16.37
N PRO A 142 -4.82 -6.11 16.62
CA PRO A 142 -5.57 -6.76 15.54
C PRO A 142 -6.10 -5.80 14.47
N ASP A 143 -6.51 -4.59 14.88
CA ASP A 143 -7.04 -3.57 13.96
C ASP A 143 -5.92 -2.98 13.07
N CYS A 144 -4.73 -2.77 13.63
CA CYS A 144 -3.58 -2.29 12.86
C CYS A 144 -3.05 -3.37 11.91
N LEU A 145 -3.01 -4.63 12.33
CA LEU A 145 -2.68 -5.75 11.44
C LEU A 145 -3.71 -5.88 10.29
N ASP A 146 -4.99 -5.62 10.56
CA ASP A 146 -6.02 -5.57 9.51
C ASP A 146 -5.74 -4.45 8.49
N MET A 147 -5.47 -3.23 8.97
CA MET A 147 -5.11 -2.09 8.13
C MET A 147 -3.79 -2.30 7.38
N LEU A 148 -2.79 -2.92 8.00
CA LEU A 148 -1.51 -3.24 7.37
C LEU A 148 -1.69 -4.21 6.19
N GLY A 149 -2.49 -5.27 6.36
CA GLY A 149 -2.80 -6.17 5.25
C GLY A 149 -3.57 -5.47 4.12
N ARG A 150 -4.47 -4.53 4.45
CA ARG A 150 -5.15 -3.68 3.45
C ARG A 150 -4.22 -2.67 2.78
N LEU A 151 -3.16 -2.22 3.46
CA LEU A 151 -2.16 -1.31 2.89
C LEU A 151 -1.41 -1.99 1.73
N CYS A 152 -1.24 -3.31 1.82
CA CYS A 152 -0.67 -4.16 0.78
C CYS A 152 -1.70 -4.62 -0.28
N ALA A 153 -2.97 -4.26 -0.15
CA ALA A 153 -4.01 -4.65 -1.10
C ALA A 153 -3.98 -3.81 -2.39
N GLY A 154 -4.80 -4.19 -3.36
CA GLY A 154 -4.97 -3.44 -4.60
C GLY A 154 -3.68 -3.26 -5.39
N PHE A 155 -2.80 -4.25 -5.45
CA PHE A 155 -1.45 -4.14 -6.04
C PHE A 155 -0.62 -3.03 -5.39
N TYR A 156 -0.67 -2.93 -4.06
CA TYR A 156 0.10 -1.97 -3.25
C TYR A 156 -0.23 -0.49 -3.50
N HIS A 157 -1.30 -0.13 -4.22
CA HIS A 157 -1.62 1.27 -4.45
C HIS A 157 -1.75 2.11 -3.16
N PRO A 158 -2.34 1.62 -2.06
CA PRO A 158 -2.36 2.36 -0.80
C PRO A 158 -0.95 2.58 -0.23
N LEU A 159 -0.08 1.56 -0.28
CA LEU A 159 1.32 1.68 0.14
C LEU A 159 2.09 2.67 -0.74
N ILE A 160 1.95 2.57 -2.07
CA ILE A 160 2.58 3.49 -3.03
C ILE A 160 2.17 4.93 -2.70
N GLN A 161 0.87 5.16 -2.52
CA GLN A 161 0.34 6.48 -2.20
C GLN A 161 0.84 7.00 -0.85
N LEU A 162 0.89 6.13 0.18
CA LEU A 162 1.44 6.45 1.49
C LEU A 162 2.91 6.85 1.40
N MET A 163 3.72 6.09 0.65
CA MET A 163 5.14 6.37 0.46
C MET A 163 5.38 7.73 -0.21
N TYR A 164 4.61 8.07 -1.24
CA TYR A 164 4.67 9.42 -1.84
C TYR A 164 4.27 10.52 -0.82
N GLY A 165 3.25 10.27 -0.01
CA GLY A 165 2.83 11.20 1.04
C GLY A 165 3.92 11.43 2.09
N ILE A 166 4.66 10.38 2.46
CA ILE A 166 5.79 10.44 3.39
C ILE A 166 6.99 11.15 2.74
N GLU A 167 7.36 10.75 1.52
CA GLU A 167 8.54 11.27 0.81
C GLU A 167 8.46 12.79 0.54
N TRP A 168 7.26 13.30 0.25
CA TRP A 168 7.01 14.74 0.07
C TRP A 168 6.47 15.44 1.32
N GLU A 169 6.35 14.73 2.45
CA GLU A 169 5.78 15.22 3.71
C GLU A 169 4.41 15.92 3.52
N GLN A 170 3.52 15.34 2.69
CA GLN A 170 2.20 15.89 2.36
C GLN A 170 1.10 15.17 3.16
N PRO A 171 0.57 15.74 4.26
CA PRO A 171 -0.41 15.05 5.11
C PRO A 171 -1.74 14.77 4.38
N ALA A 172 -2.10 15.59 3.40
CA ALA A 172 -3.26 15.34 2.54
C ALA A 172 -3.15 14.00 1.82
N LEU A 173 -1.99 13.71 1.22
CA LEU A 173 -1.75 12.46 0.51
C LEU A 173 -1.66 11.26 1.44
N VAL A 174 -1.10 11.46 2.65
CA VAL A 174 -1.12 10.42 3.70
C VAL A 174 -2.57 10.10 4.09
N ALA A 175 -3.46 11.10 4.22
CA ALA A 175 -4.86 10.88 4.53
C ALA A 175 -5.59 10.12 3.40
N GLU A 176 -5.33 10.47 2.14
CA GLU A 176 -5.85 9.73 0.98
C GLU A 176 -5.38 8.27 0.98
N ALA A 177 -4.10 8.03 1.27
CA ALA A 177 -3.54 6.68 1.33
C ALA A 177 -4.18 5.81 2.43
N LEU A 178 -4.38 6.37 3.63
CA LEU A 178 -5.04 5.65 4.72
C LEU A 178 -6.54 5.43 4.44
N ALA A 179 -7.20 6.39 3.78
CA ALA A 179 -8.57 6.20 3.32
C ALA A 179 -8.68 5.11 2.25
N GLN A 180 -7.76 5.09 1.28
CA GLN A 180 -7.66 4.04 0.27
C GLN A 180 -7.41 2.67 0.91
N THR A 181 -6.53 2.62 1.92
CA THR A 181 -6.29 1.43 2.74
C THR A 181 -7.57 0.93 3.39
N ALA A 182 -8.32 1.82 4.04
CA ALA A 182 -9.55 1.45 4.76
C ALA A 182 -10.65 0.87 3.84
N VAL A 183 -10.72 1.31 2.58
CA VAL A 183 -11.73 0.84 1.62
C VAL A 183 -11.34 -0.39 0.82
N HIS A 184 -10.08 -0.82 0.85
CA HIS A 184 -9.67 -2.09 0.25
C HIS A 184 -10.14 -3.28 1.07
N ASP A 185 -10.45 -4.41 0.42
CA ASP A 185 -10.85 -5.65 1.09
C ASP A 185 -9.70 -6.32 1.87
N ALA A 186 -10.05 -7.26 2.74
CA ALA A 186 -9.12 -7.92 3.66
C ALA A 186 -8.49 -9.21 3.10
N ARG A 187 -8.62 -9.53 1.81
CA ARG A 187 -8.12 -10.82 1.27
C ARG A 187 -6.60 -10.98 1.44
N ILE A 188 -5.85 -9.90 1.34
CA ILE A 188 -4.39 -9.91 1.60
C ILE A 188 -4.12 -10.07 3.10
N THR A 189 -4.87 -9.39 3.97
CA THR A 189 -4.80 -9.59 5.43
C THR A 189 -5.04 -11.07 5.79
N GLU A 190 -6.05 -11.70 5.21
CA GLU A 190 -6.36 -13.12 5.43
C GLU A 190 -5.24 -14.03 4.93
N LEU A 191 -4.65 -13.74 3.78
CA LEU A 191 -3.50 -14.49 3.27
C LEU A 191 -2.29 -14.37 4.22
N MET A 192 -1.98 -13.17 4.69
CA MET A 192 -0.89 -12.94 5.65
C MET A 192 -1.12 -13.74 6.95
N ARG A 193 -2.35 -13.75 7.47
CA ARG A 193 -2.70 -14.55 8.65
C ARG A 193 -2.52 -16.05 8.42
N ASP A 194 -2.90 -16.56 7.25
CA ASP A 194 -2.68 -17.97 6.90
C ASP A 194 -1.17 -18.31 6.85
N VAL A 195 -0.36 -17.38 6.31
CA VAL A 195 1.10 -17.51 6.24
C VAL A 195 1.71 -17.52 7.64
N ASP A 196 1.33 -16.59 8.51
CA ASP A 196 1.81 -16.52 9.91
C ASP A 196 1.42 -17.77 10.71
N ALA A 197 0.19 -18.26 10.52
CA ALA A 197 -0.29 -19.47 11.18
C ALA A 197 0.47 -20.71 10.69
N PHE A 198 0.72 -20.82 9.39
CA PHE A 198 1.51 -21.92 8.82
C PHE A 198 2.95 -21.88 9.34
N ALA A 199 3.59 -20.72 9.26
CA ALA A 199 4.94 -20.46 9.74
C ALA A 199 5.12 -20.84 11.22
N SER A 200 4.16 -20.46 12.07
CA SER A 200 4.20 -20.74 13.51
C SER A 200 4.00 -22.23 13.83
N ALA A 201 3.21 -22.94 13.03
CA ALA A 201 2.96 -24.36 13.21
C ALA A 201 4.15 -25.23 12.77
N THR A 202 4.99 -24.74 11.86
CA THR A 202 6.17 -25.47 11.37
C THR A 202 7.44 -25.23 12.20
N THR A 203 7.51 -24.16 12.99
CA THR A 203 8.68 -23.87 13.84
C THR A 203 8.68 -24.61 15.17
N THR A 204 7.55 -25.15 15.61
CA THR A 204 7.46 -25.86 16.91
C THR A 204 7.99 -27.29 16.91
N ASP A 205 8.47 -27.80 15.77
CA ASP A 205 9.00 -29.17 15.65
C ASP A 205 10.55 -29.25 15.72
N ASP A 206 11.27 -28.12 15.74
CA ASP A 206 12.75 -28.07 15.70
C ASP A 206 13.43 -27.54 16.98
N ASP A 207 12.67 -27.16 18.03
CA ASP A 207 13.21 -26.55 19.28
C ASP A 207 13.70 -27.57 20.34
N ASP A 208 13.93 -28.84 19.99
CA ASP A 208 14.38 -29.88 20.95
C ASP A 208 15.87 -30.28 20.83
N ASP A 209 16.68 -29.62 19.99
CA ASP A 209 18.14 -29.84 19.92
C ASP A 209 18.92 -28.55 20.29
N ASP A 210 19.32 -28.49 21.58
CA ASP A 210 20.41 -27.66 22.11
C ASP A 210 21.75 -28.07 21.44
N ASP A 211 22.01 -27.65 20.21
CA ASP A 211 23.37 -27.68 19.64
C ASP A 211 23.72 -26.33 18.99
N ASP A 212 24.69 -25.66 19.61
CA ASP A 212 25.41 -24.45 19.17
C ASP A 212 26.18 -24.71 17.84
N ASP A 213 25.49 -24.93 16.72
CA ASP A 213 26.08 -24.89 15.38
C ASP A 213 25.47 -23.73 14.57
N ASP A 214 26.25 -22.64 14.52
CA ASP A 214 26.05 -21.35 13.82
C ASP A 214 25.96 -21.45 12.28
N ASP A 215 25.54 -22.59 11.72
CA ASP A 215 25.56 -22.89 10.27
C ASP A 215 24.26 -23.55 9.76
N ASP A 216 23.15 -23.49 10.50
CA ASP A 216 21.83 -23.80 9.90
C ASP A 216 21.30 -22.55 9.17
N ASP A 217 21.61 -22.48 7.88
CA ASP A 217 20.93 -21.63 6.90
C ASP A 217 19.47 -22.09 6.78
N GLY A 218 18.69 -21.77 7.82
CA GLY A 218 17.27 -22.00 7.97
C GLY A 218 16.49 -21.27 6.89
N GLY A 219 16.52 -21.84 5.68
CA GLY A 219 15.47 -21.77 4.69
C GLY A 219 15.22 -20.43 4.01
N ASN A 220 16.18 -19.51 3.91
CA ASN A 220 16.00 -18.31 3.08
C ASN A 220 16.21 -18.67 1.59
N LEU A 221 15.24 -19.37 1.00
CA LEU A 221 15.37 -19.95 -0.36
C LEU A 221 15.40 -18.94 -1.50
N VAL A 222 15.19 -17.65 -1.24
CA VAL A 222 15.22 -16.65 -2.31
C VAL A 222 16.62 -16.08 -2.41
N THR A 223 17.57 -16.91 -2.87
CA THR A 223 18.90 -16.41 -3.27
C THR A 223 18.80 -15.44 -4.45
N SER A 224 17.76 -15.58 -5.29
CA SER A 224 17.38 -14.63 -6.35
C SER A 224 15.99 -14.95 -6.95
N LEU A 225 15.34 -13.97 -7.61
CA LEU A 225 14.09 -14.17 -8.37
C LEU A 225 14.18 -15.27 -9.44
N PRO A 226 15.22 -15.34 -10.29
CA PRO A 226 15.35 -16.43 -11.27
C PRO A 226 15.41 -17.81 -10.61
N ALA A 227 16.18 -17.96 -9.52
CA ALA A 227 16.27 -19.22 -8.79
C ALA A 227 14.91 -19.63 -8.19
N LEU A 228 14.17 -18.67 -7.65
CA LEU A 228 12.81 -18.89 -7.15
C LEU A 228 11.88 -19.37 -8.28
N ILE A 229 11.88 -18.71 -9.44
CA ILE A 229 11.02 -19.06 -10.58
C ILE A 229 11.38 -20.44 -11.14
N GLU A 230 12.67 -20.73 -11.33
CA GLU A 230 13.16 -22.02 -11.81
C GLU A 230 12.81 -23.15 -10.83
N GLY A 231 13.06 -22.92 -9.53
CA GLY A 231 12.71 -23.84 -8.46
C GLY A 231 11.22 -24.12 -8.41
N LEU A 232 10.39 -23.08 -8.45
CA LEU A 232 8.92 -23.18 -8.43
C LEU A 232 8.40 -23.97 -9.64
N THR A 233 8.94 -23.73 -10.83
CA THR A 233 8.56 -24.45 -12.06
C THR A 233 8.91 -25.94 -11.97
N ARG A 234 10.07 -26.27 -11.40
CA ARG A 234 10.57 -27.65 -11.29
C ARG A 234 9.89 -28.44 -10.17
N GLU A 235 9.70 -27.82 -9.02
CA GLU A 235 9.33 -28.49 -7.77
C GLU A 235 7.83 -28.35 -7.44
N GLN A 236 7.18 -27.28 -7.90
CA GLN A 236 5.78 -26.99 -7.59
C GLN A 236 4.95 -26.72 -8.86
N PRO A 237 4.78 -27.73 -9.75
CA PRO A 237 4.11 -27.53 -11.05
C PRO A 237 2.65 -27.08 -10.91
N LYS A 238 1.98 -27.44 -9.80
CA LYS A 238 0.63 -26.98 -9.48
C LYS A 238 0.59 -25.47 -9.27
N LEU A 239 1.51 -24.94 -8.44
CA LEU A 239 1.61 -23.50 -8.18
C LEU A 239 2.06 -22.76 -9.45
N ALA A 240 3.07 -23.28 -10.14
CA ALA A 240 3.62 -22.73 -11.39
C ALA A 240 2.59 -22.55 -12.51
N SER A 241 1.60 -23.44 -12.59
CA SER A 241 0.54 -23.41 -13.62
C SER A 241 -0.82 -22.95 -13.10
N SER A 242 -0.86 -22.47 -11.85
CA SER A 242 -2.11 -22.08 -11.20
C SER A 242 -2.70 -20.79 -11.78
N ALA A 243 -1.90 -19.81 -12.20
CA ALA A 243 -2.39 -18.61 -12.87
C ALA A 243 -2.53 -18.82 -14.38
N ARG A 244 -3.58 -18.26 -14.98
CA ARG A 244 -3.93 -18.40 -16.40
C ARG A 244 -4.22 -17.05 -17.03
N TRP A 245 -4.13 -16.98 -18.35
CA TRP A 245 -4.35 -15.73 -19.10
C TRP A 245 -5.79 -15.24 -19.01
N GLU A 246 -6.74 -16.15 -18.82
CA GLU A 246 -8.17 -15.87 -18.75
C GLU A 246 -8.62 -15.45 -17.34
N ASP A 247 -7.76 -15.54 -16.32
CA ASP A 247 -8.10 -15.11 -14.97
C ASP A 247 -8.21 -13.56 -14.94
N PRO A 248 -9.36 -13.01 -14.51
CA PRO A 248 -9.49 -11.56 -14.33
C PRO A 248 -8.45 -11.00 -13.36
N ASN A 249 -8.21 -11.70 -12.24
CA ASN A 249 -7.11 -11.45 -11.34
C ASN A 249 -6.29 -12.73 -11.13
N ARG A 250 -5.04 -12.75 -11.64
CA ARG A 250 -4.16 -13.93 -11.57
C ARG A 250 -3.75 -14.35 -10.17
N ILE A 251 -3.78 -13.42 -9.21
CA ILE A 251 -3.50 -13.72 -7.80
C ILE A 251 -4.73 -14.39 -7.18
N PHE A 252 -5.88 -13.71 -7.19
CA PHE A 252 -7.08 -14.20 -6.49
C PHE A 252 -7.80 -15.32 -7.24
N ASP A 253 -8.06 -15.16 -8.53
CA ASP A 253 -8.79 -16.14 -9.36
C ASP A 253 -7.86 -17.25 -9.86
N GLY A 254 -6.55 -16.99 -9.87
CA GLY A 254 -5.50 -17.93 -10.26
C GLY A 254 -4.90 -18.66 -9.06
N VAL A 255 -3.80 -18.11 -8.54
CA VAL A 255 -2.96 -18.71 -7.50
C VAL A 255 -3.78 -19.09 -6.26
N LEU A 256 -4.51 -18.15 -5.67
CA LEU A 256 -5.22 -18.36 -4.41
C LEU A 256 -6.51 -19.19 -4.60
N ALA A 257 -7.11 -19.20 -5.78
CA ALA A 257 -8.25 -20.08 -6.04
C ALA A 257 -7.83 -21.56 -6.23
N ARG A 258 -6.64 -21.81 -6.78
CA ARG A 258 -6.25 -23.16 -7.26
C ARG A 258 -5.09 -23.79 -6.49
N ALA A 259 -4.28 -22.98 -5.82
CA ALA A 259 -3.05 -23.40 -5.15
C ALA A 259 -2.79 -22.65 -3.83
N ARG A 260 -3.81 -22.16 -3.13
CA ARG A 260 -3.63 -21.44 -1.85
C ARG A 260 -2.77 -22.18 -0.82
N PRO A 261 -2.95 -23.48 -0.53
CA PRO A 261 -2.09 -24.16 0.43
C PRO A 261 -0.62 -24.16 0.01
N ASP A 262 -0.35 -24.40 -1.28
CA ASP A 262 1.00 -24.38 -1.86
C ASP A 262 1.61 -22.97 -1.80
N ALA A 263 0.81 -21.94 -2.11
CA ALA A 263 1.22 -20.54 -2.03
C ALA A 263 1.53 -20.11 -0.59
N VAL A 264 0.69 -20.48 0.38
CA VAL A 264 0.91 -20.20 1.81
C VAL A 264 2.20 -20.86 2.29
N ALA A 265 2.43 -22.13 1.95
CA ALA A 265 3.65 -22.83 2.31
C ALA A 265 4.90 -22.21 1.69
N LEU A 266 4.82 -21.71 0.45
CA LEU A 266 5.91 -20.98 -0.19
C LEU A 266 6.19 -19.64 0.50
N LEU A 267 5.14 -18.83 0.71
CA LEU A 267 5.25 -17.50 1.31
C LEU A 267 5.79 -17.56 2.75
N ALA A 268 5.44 -18.59 3.52
CA ALA A 268 5.93 -18.79 4.90
C ALA A 268 7.46 -18.99 4.98
N ARG A 269 8.11 -19.32 3.87
CA ARG A 269 9.56 -19.48 3.76
C ARG A 269 10.28 -18.18 3.41
N ILE A 270 9.55 -17.14 2.98
CA ILE A 270 10.13 -15.83 2.66
C ILE A 270 10.13 -15.03 3.96
N ARG A 271 11.31 -14.86 4.57
CA ARG A 271 11.48 -14.07 5.78
C ARG A 271 12.64 -13.10 5.61
N VAL A 272 12.45 -11.90 6.12
CA VAL A 272 13.53 -10.91 6.24
C VAL A 272 13.96 -10.89 7.68
N LYS A 273 15.22 -11.21 7.94
CA LYS A 273 15.76 -11.09 9.30
C LYS A 273 15.92 -9.60 9.65
N PRO A 274 15.81 -9.20 10.93
CA PRO A 274 16.02 -7.80 11.33
C PRO A 274 17.33 -7.20 10.81
N GLU A 275 18.39 -8.00 10.71
CA GLU A 275 19.71 -7.62 10.23
C GLU A 275 19.75 -7.39 8.71
N GLU A 276 18.78 -7.95 7.97
CA GLU A 276 18.66 -7.86 6.51
C GLU A 276 17.72 -6.72 6.06
N LEU A 277 17.10 -6.00 6.99
CA LEU A 277 16.07 -5.00 6.67
C LEU A 277 16.59 -3.86 5.77
N GLU A 278 17.85 -3.46 5.90
CA GLU A 278 18.44 -2.40 5.07
C GLU A 278 18.65 -2.83 3.61
N GLU A 279 18.97 -4.10 3.37
CA GLU A 279 19.27 -4.63 2.02
C GLU A 279 18.01 -5.25 1.37
N ASN A 280 17.24 -6.04 2.14
CA ASN A 280 16.14 -6.86 1.64
C ASN A 280 14.76 -6.26 1.92
N GLY A 281 14.64 -5.18 2.70
CA GLY A 281 13.34 -4.61 3.11
C GLY A 281 12.45 -4.18 1.93
N MET A 282 13.03 -3.60 0.88
CA MET A 282 12.30 -3.27 -0.35
C MET A 282 12.18 -4.46 -1.31
N GLU A 283 13.23 -5.27 -1.44
CA GLU A 283 13.21 -6.44 -2.31
C GLU A 283 12.12 -7.44 -1.89
N SER A 284 11.85 -7.55 -0.59
CA SER A 284 10.82 -8.44 -0.03
C SER A 284 9.39 -7.97 -0.27
N ALA A 285 9.18 -6.66 -0.34
CA ALA A 285 7.91 -6.09 -0.79
C ALA A 285 7.72 -6.25 -2.32
N LEU A 286 8.83 -6.24 -3.09
CA LEU A 286 8.85 -6.50 -4.53
C LEU A 286 8.72 -7.99 -4.88
N TYR A 287 9.14 -8.93 -4.01
CA TYR A 287 9.02 -10.38 -4.23
C TYR A 287 7.57 -10.88 -4.30
N ALA A 288 6.60 -10.06 -3.92
CA ALA A 288 5.17 -10.31 -4.11
C ALA A 288 4.62 -9.82 -5.48
N GLN A 289 5.46 -9.23 -6.35
CA GLN A 289 5.05 -8.59 -7.61
C GLN A 289 5.49 -9.32 -8.90
N VAL A 290 6.08 -10.53 -8.82
CA VAL A 290 6.49 -11.30 -10.01
C VAL A 290 5.75 -12.62 -10.13
#